data_AF-A0A8T7EV14-F1
#
_entry.id   AF-A0A8T7EV14-F1
#
_cell.length_a   1.000
_cell.length_b   1.000
_cell.length_c   1.000
_cell.angle_alpha   90.00
_cell.angle_beta   90.00
_cell.angle_gamma   90.00
#
_symmetry.space_group_name_H-M   'P 1'
#
loop_
_entity.id
_entity.type
_entity.pdbx_description
1 polymer ?
#
loop_
_entity_poly.entity_id
_entity_poly.type
_entity_poly.pdbx_seq_one_letter_code
_entity_poly.pdbx_strand_id
1 'polypeptide(L)'
;MRGIGEATADKIVKHFGEDTITILNADPDRLREVRGLKPSLADKLAKAWAENAGVRQTMIFLQEFGVSTKMAKRIFDHYGVAAIETVKRNPYVLADEVFGIGFIRADQLARSMGIKPDAPERIRAGLAYALNHLSGEGHTCAPRDVLTREALKLLSLESGLEGLVEQAISEQTFRGDLISETFDIGGVSTEMIYLPRFHTAETKAAKQLRAVNKTTSPIQAQAQKDRLGQTAQEAERPRSYRPERPAKRRSDRRADVQAQRADRRPRHRQDHHAQDGAGGAGRRRV
;
A
#
# COMPACT_ATOMS: atom_id res chain seq x y z
N MET A 1 -16.41 -31.06 -19.50
CA MET A 1 -16.41 -32.06 -20.58
C MET A 1 -15.75 -31.49 -21.82
N ARG A 2 -14.53 -31.90 -22.12
CA ARG A 2 -13.97 -31.73 -23.47
C ARG A 2 -14.16 -33.07 -24.18
N GLY A 3 -14.70 -33.07 -25.40
CA GLY A 3 -14.75 -34.28 -26.23
C GLY A 3 -16.08 -35.02 -26.34
N ILE A 4 -17.23 -34.40 -26.03
CA ILE A 4 -18.51 -34.90 -26.56
C ILE A 4 -18.64 -34.35 -27.99
N GLY A 5 -18.68 -35.23 -28.98
CA GLY A 5 -18.95 -34.83 -30.37
C GLY A 5 -20.40 -34.39 -30.53
N GLU A 6 -20.66 -33.44 -31.45
CA GLU A 6 -21.97 -32.85 -31.74
C GLU A 6 -23.09 -33.92 -31.87
N ALA A 7 -22.85 -34.96 -32.67
CA ALA A 7 -23.79 -36.07 -32.85
C ALA A 7 -24.13 -36.85 -31.56
N THR A 8 -23.27 -36.82 -30.54
CA THR A 8 -23.56 -37.43 -29.24
C THR A 8 -24.36 -36.49 -28.36
N ALA A 9 -24.05 -35.19 -28.38
CA ALA A 9 -24.83 -34.18 -27.67
C ALA A 9 -26.27 -34.12 -28.20
N ASP A 10 -26.45 -34.15 -29.53
CA ASP A 10 -27.77 -34.14 -30.17
C ASP A 10 -28.65 -35.31 -29.74
N LYS A 11 -28.07 -36.51 -29.58
CA LYS A 11 -28.83 -37.69 -29.12
C LYS A 11 -29.32 -37.53 -27.69
N ILE A 12 -28.46 -36.99 -26.82
CA ILE A 12 -28.80 -36.78 -25.40
C ILE A 12 -29.91 -35.73 -25.30
N VAL A 13 -29.76 -34.60 -25.98
CA VAL A 13 -30.76 -33.52 -25.99
C VAL A 13 -32.07 -33.98 -26.65
N LYS A 14 -32.02 -34.75 -27.74
CA LYS A 14 -33.22 -35.29 -28.39
C LYS A 14 -34.00 -36.26 -27.49
N HIS A 15 -33.32 -36.94 -26.57
CA HIS A 15 -33.95 -37.90 -25.67
C HIS A 15 -34.54 -37.23 -24.42
N PHE A 16 -33.79 -36.32 -23.78
CA PHE A 16 -34.19 -35.69 -22.52
C PHE A 16 -34.81 -34.29 -22.69
N GLY A 17 -34.69 -33.68 -23.86
CA GLY A 17 -35.24 -32.36 -24.14
C GLY A 17 -34.67 -31.27 -23.24
N GLU A 18 -35.55 -30.38 -22.78
CA GLU A 18 -35.20 -29.25 -21.90
C GLU A 18 -34.69 -29.71 -20.53
N ASP A 19 -35.11 -30.90 -20.08
CA ASP A 19 -34.71 -31.48 -18.80
C ASP A 19 -33.32 -32.11 -18.81
N THR A 20 -32.60 -32.08 -19.94
CA THR A 20 -31.28 -32.71 -20.09
C THR A 20 -30.33 -32.35 -18.95
N ILE A 21 -30.19 -31.07 -18.61
CA ILE A 21 -29.26 -30.63 -17.56
C ILE A 21 -29.75 -31.04 -16.18
N THR A 22 -31.05 -30.92 -15.93
CA THR A 22 -31.68 -31.32 -14.65
C THR A 22 -31.48 -32.81 -14.39
N ILE A 23 -31.75 -33.64 -15.39
CA ILE A 23 -31.58 -35.09 -15.33
C ILE A 23 -30.12 -35.44 -15.11
N LEU A 24 -29.19 -34.85 -15.87
CA LEU A 24 -27.76 -35.13 -15.68
C LEU A 24 -27.25 -34.72 -14.29
N ASN A 25 -27.81 -33.66 -13.70
CA ASN A 25 -27.43 -33.24 -12.35
C ASN A 25 -28.02 -34.14 -11.24
N ALA A 26 -29.22 -34.68 -11.44
CA ALA A 26 -29.90 -35.53 -10.45
C ALA A 26 -29.50 -37.01 -10.57
N ASP A 27 -29.45 -37.54 -11.79
CA ASP A 27 -29.16 -38.93 -12.09
C ASP A 27 -28.46 -39.06 -13.47
N PRO A 28 -27.13 -38.88 -13.51
CA PRO A 28 -26.35 -38.97 -14.74
C PRO A 28 -26.31 -40.39 -15.34
N ASP A 29 -26.63 -41.44 -14.58
CA ASP A 29 -26.64 -42.82 -15.06
C ASP A 29 -27.80 -43.07 -16.06
N ARG A 30 -28.81 -42.21 -16.05
CA ARG A 30 -29.90 -42.20 -17.05
C ARG A 30 -29.40 -42.00 -18.47
N LEU A 31 -28.16 -41.55 -18.68
CA LEU A 31 -27.52 -41.56 -20.01
C LEU A 31 -27.61 -42.92 -20.72
N ARG A 32 -27.76 -44.04 -19.98
CA ARG A 32 -27.99 -45.38 -20.54
C ARG A 32 -29.34 -45.54 -21.28
N GLU A 33 -30.32 -44.69 -20.99
CA GLU A 33 -31.65 -44.67 -21.65
C GLU A 33 -31.57 -44.12 -23.08
N VAL A 34 -30.53 -43.35 -23.40
CA VAL A 34 -30.37 -42.66 -24.68
C VAL A 34 -30.10 -43.65 -25.82
N ARG A 35 -31.09 -43.83 -26.70
CA ARG A 35 -30.98 -44.71 -27.86
C ARG A 35 -29.85 -44.26 -28.79
N GLY A 36 -28.92 -45.19 -29.08
CA GLY A 36 -27.78 -44.94 -29.96
C GLY A 36 -26.53 -44.39 -29.25
N LEU A 37 -26.52 -44.42 -27.91
CA LEU A 37 -25.33 -44.24 -27.08
C LEU A 37 -24.82 -45.62 -26.62
N LYS A 38 -23.51 -45.87 -26.75
CA LYS A 38 -22.92 -47.14 -26.27
C LYS A 38 -22.90 -47.14 -24.73
N PRO A 39 -23.24 -48.25 -24.04
CA PRO A 39 -23.25 -48.30 -22.57
C PRO A 39 -21.92 -47.87 -21.93
N SER A 40 -20.79 -48.32 -22.47
CA SER A 40 -19.46 -47.94 -21.98
C SER A 40 -19.13 -46.46 -22.18
N LEU A 41 -19.74 -45.80 -23.16
CA LEU A 41 -19.63 -44.36 -23.35
C LEU A 41 -20.55 -43.61 -22.39
N ALA A 42 -21.79 -44.09 -22.20
CA ALA A 42 -22.73 -43.53 -21.23
C ALA A 42 -22.11 -43.50 -19.82
N ASP A 43 -21.50 -44.60 -19.38
CA ASP A 43 -20.85 -44.70 -18.06
C ASP A 43 -19.68 -43.72 -17.91
N LYS A 44 -18.85 -43.59 -18.95
CA LYS A 44 -17.74 -42.63 -18.97
C LYS A 44 -18.25 -41.19 -18.88
N LEU A 45 -19.32 -40.87 -19.59
CA LEU A 45 -19.93 -39.55 -19.59
C LEU A 45 -20.60 -39.27 -18.23
N ALA A 46 -21.32 -40.23 -17.66
CA ALA A 46 -21.94 -40.11 -16.35
C ALA A 46 -20.89 -39.86 -15.26
N LYS A 47 -19.83 -40.67 -15.24
CA LYS A 47 -18.69 -40.49 -14.32
C LYS A 47 -18.04 -39.12 -14.48
N ALA A 48 -17.71 -38.73 -15.72
CA ALA A 48 -17.12 -37.42 -15.98
C ALA A 48 -18.08 -36.27 -15.64
N TRP A 49 -19.39 -36.46 -15.76
CA TRP A 49 -20.38 -35.49 -15.33
C TRP A 49 -20.33 -35.35 -13.81
N ALA A 50 -20.43 -36.45 -13.07
CA ALA A 50 -20.39 -36.47 -11.60
C ALA A 50 -19.10 -35.86 -11.04
N GLU A 51 -17.93 -36.25 -11.57
CA GLU A 51 -16.62 -35.72 -11.15
C GLU A 51 -16.51 -34.20 -11.30
N ASN A 52 -17.20 -33.61 -12.28
CA ASN A 52 -17.18 -32.17 -12.54
C ASN A 52 -18.38 -31.42 -11.93
N ALA A 53 -19.22 -32.06 -11.13
CA ALA A 53 -20.42 -31.44 -10.56
C ALA A 53 -20.10 -30.22 -9.69
N GLY A 54 -19.11 -30.33 -8.80
CA GLY A 54 -18.71 -29.20 -7.93
C GLY A 54 -18.19 -27.99 -8.71
N VAL A 55 -17.44 -28.23 -9.79
CA VAL A 55 -16.98 -27.18 -10.72
C VAL A 55 -18.18 -26.47 -11.34
N ARG A 56 -19.12 -27.23 -11.92
CA ARG A 56 -20.30 -26.68 -12.58
C ARG A 56 -21.18 -25.90 -11.62
N GLN A 57 -21.47 -26.45 -10.44
CA GLN A 57 -22.29 -25.79 -9.44
C GLN A 57 -21.68 -24.46 -9.00
N THR A 58 -20.36 -24.43 -8.79
CA THR A 58 -19.66 -23.19 -8.44
C THR A 58 -19.73 -22.16 -9.57
N MET A 59 -19.55 -22.60 -10.82
CA MET A 59 -19.63 -21.70 -11.97
C MET A 59 -21.02 -21.09 -12.13
N ILE A 60 -22.07 -21.92 -12.05
CA ILE A 60 -23.47 -21.48 -12.14
C ILE A 60 -23.76 -20.47 -11.03
N PHE A 61 -23.46 -20.84 -9.77
CA PHE A 61 -23.67 -19.98 -8.61
C PHE A 61 -22.99 -18.61 -8.77
N LEU A 62 -21.71 -18.58 -9.15
CA LEU A 62 -20.99 -17.32 -9.30
C LEU A 62 -21.52 -16.48 -10.47
N GLN A 63 -21.92 -17.13 -11.57
CA GLN A 63 -22.48 -16.44 -12.73
C GLN A 63 -23.86 -15.83 -12.46
N GLU A 64 -24.68 -16.43 -11.60
CA GLU A 64 -25.95 -15.83 -11.12
C GLU A 64 -25.71 -14.45 -10.48
N PHE A 65 -24.55 -14.24 -9.87
CA PHE A 65 -24.12 -12.97 -9.29
C PHE A 65 -23.25 -12.11 -10.22
N GLY A 66 -23.29 -12.36 -11.54
CA GLY A 66 -22.61 -11.55 -12.54
C GLY A 66 -21.08 -11.74 -12.59
N VAL A 67 -20.55 -12.80 -11.97
CA VAL A 67 -19.12 -13.12 -12.04
C VAL A 67 -18.76 -13.69 -13.40
N SER A 68 -17.79 -13.07 -14.09
CA SER A 68 -17.28 -13.60 -15.36
C SER A 68 -16.69 -15.01 -15.19
N THR A 69 -16.79 -15.85 -16.23
CA THR A 69 -16.26 -17.22 -16.22
C THR A 69 -14.78 -17.28 -15.85
N LYS A 70 -13.98 -16.28 -16.28
CA LYS A 70 -12.56 -16.18 -15.92
C LYS A 70 -12.36 -15.97 -14.42
N MET A 71 -13.18 -15.11 -13.80
CA MET A 71 -13.12 -14.84 -12.37
C MET A 71 -13.64 -16.04 -11.56
N ALA A 72 -14.75 -16.64 -11.99
CA ALA A 72 -15.30 -17.86 -11.37
C ALA A 72 -14.29 -19.01 -11.40
N LYS A 73 -13.55 -19.17 -12.51
CA LYS A 73 -12.45 -20.14 -12.59
C LYS A 73 -11.37 -19.88 -11.54
N ARG A 74 -10.93 -18.63 -11.34
CA ARG A 74 -9.91 -18.33 -10.32
C ARG A 74 -10.40 -18.64 -8.91
N ILE A 75 -11.66 -18.31 -8.60
CA ILE A 75 -12.26 -18.59 -7.30
C ILE A 75 -12.31 -20.11 -7.07
N PHE A 76 -12.75 -20.87 -8.08
CA PHE A 76 -12.78 -22.33 -8.01
C PHE A 76 -11.38 -22.95 -7.95
N ASP A 77 -10.41 -22.47 -8.73
CA ASP A 77 -9.03 -22.95 -8.68
C ASP A 77 -8.42 -22.76 -7.28
N HIS A 78 -8.85 -21.74 -6.53
CA HIS A 78 -8.36 -21.45 -5.19
C HIS A 78 -9.10 -22.26 -4.09
N TYR A 79 -10.43 -22.25 -4.07
CA TYR A 79 -11.23 -22.87 -2.99
C TYR A 79 -11.85 -24.22 -3.34
N GLY A 80 -11.79 -24.63 -4.61
CA GLY A 80 -12.46 -25.83 -5.10
C GLY A 80 -13.95 -25.85 -4.77
N VAL A 81 -14.41 -26.97 -4.22
CA VAL A 81 -15.81 -27.17 -3.82
C VAL A 81 -16.26 -26.26 -2.67
N ALA A 82 -15.32 -25.70 -1.89
CA ALA A 82 -15.62 -24.77 -0.79
C ALA A 82 -15.84 -23.33 -1.26
N ALA A 83 -15.70 -23.05 -2.56
CA ALA A 83 -15.86 -21.72 -3.14
C ALA A 83 -17.22 -21.10 -2.81
N ILE A 84 -18.31 -21.85 -2.99
CA ILE A 84 -19.67 -21.35 -2.75
C ILE A 84 -19.84 -20.96 -1.29
N GLU A 85 -19.52 -21.86 -0.37
CA GLU A 85 -19.65 -21.61 1.07
C GLU A 85 -18.77 -20.46 1.56
N THR A 86 -17.54 -20.37 1.03
CA THR A 86 -16.62 -19.27 1.37
C THR A 86 -17.17 -17.93 0.92
N VAL A 87 -17.65 -17.84 -0.33
CA VAL A 87 -18.22 -16.61 -0.89
C VAL A 87 -19.51 -16.21 -0.19
N LYS A 88 -20.39 -17.17 0.14
CA LYS A 88 -21.61 -16.92 0.93
C LYS A 88 -21.30 -16.39 2.32
N ARG A 89 -20.26 -16.92 2.97
CA ARG A 89 -19.87 -16.50 4.32
C ARG A 89 -19.27 -15.09 4.33
N ASN A 90 -18.35 -14.80 3.42
CA ASN A 90 -17.75 -13.48 3.27
C ASN A 90 -17.13 -13.32 1.86
N PRO A 91 -17.76 -12.61 0.93
CA PRO A 91 -17.22 -12.40 -0.41
C PRO A 91 -15.97 -11.52 -0.43
N TYR A 92 -15.72 -10.71 0.61
CA TYR A 92 -14.55 -9.83 0.68
C TYR A 92 -13.23 -10.58 0.88
N VAL A 93 -13.27 -11.82 1.39
CA VAL A 93 -12.09 -12.70 1.47
C VAL A 93 -11.45 -12.94 0.10
N LEU A 94 -12.23 -12.84 -0.99
CA LEU A 94 -11.70 -12.94 -2.34
C LEU A 94 -10.66 -11.86 -2.66
N ALA A 95 -10.80 -10.66 -2.06
CA ALA A 95 -9.88 -9.55 -2.28
C ALA A 95 -8.49 -9.80 -1.68
N ASP A 96 -8.42 -10.62 -0.64
CA ASP A 96 -7.19 -10.91 0.10
C ASP A 96 -6.50 -12.19 -0.41
N GLU A 97 -7.29 -13.22 -0.73
CA GLU A 97 -6.76 -14.57 -0.99
C GLU A 97 -6.66 -14.93 -2.48
N VAL A 98 -7.49 -14.32 -3.35
CA VAL A 98 -7.56 -14.72 -4.76
C VAL A 98 -6.86 -13.71 -5.68
N PHE A 99 -5.72 -14.13 -6.24
CA PHE A 99 -4.94 -13.30 -7.15
C PHE A 99 -5.77 -12.72 -8.31
N GLY A 100 -5.67 -11.40 -8.48
CA GLY A 100 -6.36 -10.68 -9.55
C GLY A 100 -7.85 -10.44 -9.29
N ILE A 101 -8.34 -10.70 -8.08
CA ILE A 101 -9.62 -10.20 -7.57
C ILE A 101 -9.27 -9.19 -6.47
N GLY A 102 -9.50 -7.91 -6.72
CA GLY A 102 -9.33 -6.87 -5.70
C GLY A 102 -10.67 -6.47 -5.08
N PHE A 103 -10.61 -5.59 -4.08
CA PHE A 103 -11.78 -5.09 -3.36
C PHE A 103 -12.93 -4.67 -4.28
N ILE A 104 -12.68 -3.88 -5.33
CA ILE A 104 -13.74 -3.41 -6.25
C ILE A 104 -14.54 -4.57 -6.85
N ARG A 105 -13.88 -5.67 -7.25
CA ARG A 105 -14.53 -6.83 -7.85
C ARG A 105 -15.25 -7.67 -6.78
N ALA A 106 -14.66 -7.80 -5.60
CA ALA A 106 -15.31 -8.45 -4.47
C ALA A 106 -16.55 -7.67 -3.99
N ASP A 107 -16.50 -6.34 -3.95
CA ASP A 107 -17.61 -5.45 -3.58
C ASP A 107 -18.74 -5.50 -4.62
N GLN A 108 -18.43 -5.58 -5.92
CA GLN A 108 -19.43 -5.81 -6.96
C GLN A 108 -20.20 -7.12 -6.74
N LEU A 109 -19.49 -8.21 -6.47
CA LEU A 109 -20.09 -9.50 -6.13
C LEU A 109 -20.91 -9.41 -4.84
N ALA A 110 -20.35 -8.85 -3.77
CA ALA A 110 -21.02 -8.67 -2.48
C ALA A 110 -22.35 -7.93 -2.59
N ARG A 111 -22.38 -6.81 -3.34
CA ARG A 111 -23.60 -6.02 -3.57
C ARG A 111 -24.64 -6.82 -4.36
N SER A 112 -24.23 -7.59 -5.37
CA SER A 112 -25.15 -8.46 -6.12
C SER A 112 -25.76 -9.56 -5.25
N MET A 113 -25.06 -9.98 -4.19
CA MET A 113 -25.55 -10.91 -3.18
C MET A 113 -26.41 -10.23 -2.09
N GLY A 114 -26.65 -8.92 -2.19
CA GLY A 114 -27.48 -8.17 -1.25
C GLY A 114 -26.78 -7.69 0.02
N ILE A 115 -25.44 -7.72 0.07
CA ILE A 115 -24.69 -7.14 1.21
C ILE A 115 -24.92 -5.63 1.24
N LYS A 116 -25.31 -5.11 2.41
CA LYS A 116 -25.62 -3.69 2.59
C LYS A 116 -24.36 -2.82 2.48
N PRO A 117 -24.50 -1.55 2.04
CA PRO A 117 -23.38 -0.62 1.98
C PRO A 117 -22.66 -0.43 3.33
N ASP A 118 -23.40 -0.42 4.43
CA ASP A 118 -22.91 -0.21 5.80
C ASP A 118 -22.53 -1.53 6.52
N ALA A 119 -22.50 -2.65 5.80
CA ALA A 119 -22.19 -3.94 6.40
C ALA A 119 -20.76 -3.98 7.01
N PRO A 120 -20.57 -4.51 8.24
CA PRO A 120 -19.27 -4.52 8.90
C PRO A 120 -18.16 -5.21 8.12
N GLU A 121 -18.46 -6.31 7.42
CA GLU A 121 -17.52 -7.00 6.53
C GLU A 121 -17.06 -6.14 5.35
N ARG A 122 -17.96 -5.31 4.80
CA ARG A 122 -17.65 -4.37 3.72
C ARG A 122 -16.74 -3.25 4.20
N ILE A 123 -17.07 -2.65 5.35
CA ILE A 123 -16.30 -1.55 5.94
C ILE A 123 -14.87 -2.03 6.26
N ARG A 124 -14.72 -3.20 6.89
CA ARG A 124 -13.40 -3.77 7.22
C ARG A 124 -12.53 -4.03 6.00
N ALA A 125 -13.09 -4.63 4.94
CA ALA A 125 -12.37 -4.82 3.69
C ALA A 125 -12.08 -3.49 2.99
N GLY A 126 -13.01 -2.53 3.13
CA GLY A 126 -12.89 -1.17 2.64
C GLY A 126 -11.76 -0.36 3.29
N LEU A 127 -11.50 -0.56 4.57
CA LEU A 127 -10.38 0.10 5.28
C LEU A 127 -9.03 -0.36 4.72
N ALA A 128 -8.85 -1.66 4.48
CA ALA A 128 -7.66 -2.17 3.82
C ALA A 128 -7.54 -1.63 2.39
N TYR A 129 -8.66 -1.54 1.66
CA TYR A 129 -8.68 -0.92 0.34
C TYR A 129 -8.29 0.56 0.37
N ALA A 130 -8.79 1.35 1.34
CA ALA A 130 -8.48 2.76 1.50
C ALA A 130 -6.99 2.99 1.80
N LEU A 131 -6.39 2.19 2.70
CA LEU A 131 -4.95 2.26 2.98
C LEU A 131 -4.12 1.88 1.76
N ASN A 132 -4.56 0.90 0.97
CA ASN A 132 -3.90 0.56 -0.30
C ASN A 132 -4.04 1.67 -1.35
N HIS A 133 -5.19 2.35 -1.40
CA HIS A 133 -5.39 3.48 -2.28
C HIS A 133 -4.44 4.62 -1.94
N LEU A 134 -4.39 5.03 -0.68
CA LEU A 134 -3.46 6.03 -0.16
C LEU A 134 -1.99 5.62 -0.40
N SER A 135 -1.68 4.33 -0.31
CA SER A 135 -0.35 3.83 -0.64
C SER A 135 0.01 3.96 -2.12
N GLY A 136 -0.97 3.83 -3.01
CA GLY A 136 -0.80 4.17 -4.43
C GLY A 136 -0.45 5.64 -4.67
N GLU A 137 -0.79 6.52 -3.73
CA GLU A 137 -0.44 7.96 -3.74
C GLU A 137 0.88 8.27 -3.03
N GLY A 138 1.57 7.25 -2.49
CA GLY A 138 2.87 7.37 -1.83
C GLY A 138 2.81 7.39 -0.30
N HIS A 139 1.63 7.23 0.30
CA HIS A 139 1.49 7.16 1.75
C HIS A 139 1.84 5.76 2.30
N THR A 140 2.47 5.68 3.47
CA THR A 140 2.73 4.39 4.16
C THR A 140 1.66 4.09 5.21
N CYS A 141 1.08 5.15 5.77
CA CYS A 141 0.04 5.16 6.78
C CYS A 141 -0.83 6.39 6.60
N ALA A 142 -1.91 6.44 7.35
CA ALA A 142 -2.79 7.59 7.38
C ALA A 142 -3.15 7.94 8.84
N PRO A 143 -3.27 9.24 9.18
CA PRO A 143 -3.95 9.65 10.38
C PRO A 143 -5.34 9.02 10.43
N ARG A 144 -5.78 8.62 11.62
CA ARG A 144 -7.06 7.93 11.82
C ARG A 144 -8.25 8.67 11.20
N ASP A 145 -8.33 9.97 11.41
CA ASP A 145 -9.39 10.84 10.87
C ASP A 145 -9.34 10.93 9.33
N VAL A 146 -8.14 10.94 8.75
CA VAL A 146 -7.93 10.92 7.30
C VAL A 146 -8.39 9.58 6.72
N LEU A 147 -8.03 8.47 7.36
CA LEU A 147 -8.45 7.13 6.94
C LEU A 147 -9.98 7.01 6.97
N THR A 148 -10.62 7.49 8.03
CA THR A 148 -12.09 7.48 8.15
C THR A 148 -12.75 8.25 7.01
N ARG A 149 -12.29 9.46 6.71
CA ARG A 149 -12.83 10.26 5.59
C ARG A 149 -12.61 9.58 4.24
N GLU A 150 -11.42 9.04 4.00
CA GLU A 150 -11.13 8.37 2.72
C GLU A 150 -11.95 7.09 2.56
N ALA A 151 -12.13 6.31 3.63
CA ALA A 151 -12.98 5.14 3.62
C ALA A 151 -14.45 5.50 3.34
N LEU A 152 -15.01 6.52 3.99
CA LEU A 152 -16.38 6.98 3.71
C LEU A 152 -16.56 7.36 2.23
N LYS A 153 -15.60 8.10 1.67
CA LYS A 153 -15.58 8.52 0.27
C LYS A 153 -15.49 7.33 -0.69
N LEU A 154 -14.48 6.46 -0.53
CA LEU A 154 -14.25 5.32 -1.42
C LEU A 154 -15.37 4.28 -1.35
N LEU A 155 -15.98 4.12 -0.16
CA LEU A 155 -17.09 3.21 0.04
C LEU A 155 -18.45 3.85 -0.29
N SER A 156 -18.49 5.15 -0.60
CA SER A 156 -19.71 5.91 -0.87
C SER A 156 -20.74 5.75 0.25
N LEU A 157 -20.28 5.84 1.50
CA LEU A 157 -21.12 5.77 2.69
C LEU A 157 -21.74 7.15 2.95
N GLU A 158 -22.96 7.15 3.49
CA GLU A 158 -23.67 8.38 3.85
C GLU A 158 -22.96 9.10 5.00
N SER A 159 -23.05 10.44 5.00
CA SER A 159 -22.61 11.28 6.10
C SER A 159 -23.38 10.91 7.38
N GLY A 160 -22.68 10.65 8.49
CA GLY A 160 -23.27 10.12 9.73
C GLY A 160 -22.86 8.68 10.06
N LEU A 161 -22.20 7.98 9.13
CA LEU A 161 -21.68 6.62 9.35
C LEU A 161 -20.20 6.60 9.80
N GLU A 162 -19.62 7.76 10.14
CA GLU A 162 -18.25 7.89 10.65
C GLU A 162 -18.02 6.94 11.83
N GLY A 163 -19.01 6.84 12.74
CA GLY A 163 -18.93 5.98 13.93
C GLY A 163 -18.73 4.50 13.61
N LEU A 164 -19.33 3.99 12.52
CA LEU A 164 -19.15 2.60 12.10
C LEU A 164 -17.75 2.35 11.56
N VAL A 165 -17.21 3.30 10.81
CA VAL A 165 -15.84 3.24 10.27
C VAL A 165 -14.82 3.32 11.40
N GLU A 166 -15.01 4.26 12.33
CA GLU A 166 -14.17 4.41 13.52
C GLU A 166 -14.20 3.15 14.39
N GLN A 167 -15.38 2.58 14.62
CA GLN A 167 -15.52 1.32 15.34
C GLN A 167 -14.76 0.19 14.61
N ALA A 168 -14.90 0.09 13.28
CA ALA A 168 -14.19 -0.92 12.50
C ALA A 168 -12.66 -0.77 12.58
N ILE A 169 -12.13 0.47 12.57
CA ILE A 169 -10.69 0.73 12.78
C ILE A 169 -10.25 0.21 14.16
N SER A 170 -11.01 0.52 15.21
CA SER A 170 -10.71 0.05 16.58
C SER A 170 -10.72 -1.48 16.67
N GLU A 171 -11.74 -2.13 16.11
CA GLU A 171 -11.87 -3.59 16.11
C GLU A 171 -10.73 -4.27 15.34
N GLN A 172 -10.38 -3.74 14.16
CA GLN A 172 -9.30 -4.29 13.35
C GLN A 172 -7.92 -4.06 13.98
N THR A 173 -7.73 -2.94 14.66
CA THR A 173 -6.51 -2.66 15.43
C THR A 173 -6.38 -3.64 16.59
N PHE A 174 -7.48 -3.89 17.31
CA PHE A 174 -7.51 -4.87 18.41
C PHE A 174 -7.21 -6.30 17.92
N ARG A 175 -7.68 -6.67 16.73
CA ARG A 175 -7.40 -8.00 16.11
C ARG A 175 -6.00 -8.11 15.51
N GLY A 176 -5.31 -7.00 15.29
CA GLY A 176 -4.02 -6.95 14.60
C GLY A 176 -4.11 -6.97 13.06
N ASP A 177 -5.31 -6.82 12.50
CA ASP A 177 -5.52 -6.63 11.05
C ASP A 177 -5.02 -5.25 10.60
N LEU A 178 -5.03 -4.27 11.52
CA LEU A 178 -4.42 -2.95 11.40
C LEU A 178 -3.44 -2.73 12.54
N ILE A 179 -2.44 -1.87 12.32
CA ILE A 179 -1.51 -1.42 13.36
C ILE A 179 -1.75 0.06 13.61
N SER A 180 -1.84 0.45 14.88
CA SER A 180 -1.93 1.84 15.32
C SER A 180 -0.66 2.24 16.06
N GLU A 181 -0.08 3.37 15.68
CA GLU A 181 1.03 4.01 16.39
C GLU A 181 0.77 5.50 16.57
N THR A 182 1.03 6.01 17.77
CA THR A 182 0.84 7.42 18.10
C THR A 182 2.15 8.18 18.01
N PHE A 183 2.14 9.30 17.31
CA PHE A 183 3.29 10.18 17.13
C PHE A 183 2.96 11.60 17.57
N ASP A 184 3.96 12.30 18.10
CA ASP A 184 3.89 13.75 18.28
C ASP A 184 4.34 14.42 16.98
N ILE A 185 3.39 15.03 16.27
CA ILE A 185 3.63 15.75 15.02
C ILE A 185 3.28 17.22 15.27
N GLY A 186 4.29 18.05 15.47
CA GLY A 186 4.10 19.49 15.68
C GLY A 186 3.44 19.85 17.01
N GLY A 187 3.64 19.06 18.07
CA GLY A 187 3.02 19.26 19.38
C GLY A 187 1.63 18.64 19.50
N VAL A 188 1.18 17.90 18.48
CA VAL A 188 -0.13 17.24 18.44
C VAL A 188 0.06 15.73 18.39
N SER A 189 -0.49 15.05 19.40
CA SER A 189 -0.53 13.59 19.46
C SER A 189 -1.48 13.06 18.38
N THR A 190 -0.92 12.46 17.33
CA THR A 190 -1.65 11.95 16.16
C THR A 190 -1.54 10.44 16.09
N GLU A 191 -2.69 9.76 16.03
CA GLU A 191 -2.78 8.31 15.83
C GLU A 191 -2.69 7.97 14.34
N MET A 192 -1.66 7.21 13.95
CA MET A 192 -1.41 6.78 12.58
C MET A 192 -1.76 5.31 12.43
N ILE A 193 -2.56 4.98 11.41
CA ILE A 193 -3.03 3.64 11.12
C ILE A 193 -2.29 3.07 9.90
N TYR A 194 -1.87 1.81 10.02
CA TYR A 194 -1.09 1.08 9.04
C TYR A 194 -1.74 -0.24 8.67
N LEU A 195 -1.53 -0.67 7.43
CA LEU A 195 -1.55 -2.10 7.12
C LEU A 195 -0.28 -2.76 7.68
N PRO A 196 -0.37 -3.97 8.28
CA PRO A 196 0.78 -4.64 8.91
C PRO A 196 2.00 -4.78 8.00
N ARG A 197 1.78 -5.03 6.70
CA ARG A 197 2.85 -5.15 5.71
C ARG A 197 3.62 -3.84 5.49
N PHE A 198 2.93 -2.70 5.51
CA PHE A 198 3.54 -1.39 5.29
C PHE A 198 4.30 -0.94 6.54
N HIS A 199 3.70 -1.12 7.72
CA HIS A 199 4.38 -0.90 8.99
C HIS A 199 5.66 -1.72 9.13
N THR A 200 5.59 -3.02 8.81
CA THR A 200 6.75 -3.90 8.87
C THR A 200 7.84 -3.46 7.88
N ALA A 201 7.45 -3.07 6.66
CA ALA A 201 8.39 -2.60 5.65
C ALA A 201 9.10 -1.31 6.09
N GLU A 202 8.33 -0.32 6.57
CA GLU A 202 8.84 0.95 7.07
C GLU A 202 9.80 0.76 8.25
N THR A 203 9.36 -0.01 9.26
CA THR A 203 10.17 -0.29 10.45
C THR A 203 11.48 -0.98 10.09
N LYS A 204 11.45 -1.94 9.14
CA LYS A 204 12.66 -2.63 8.67
C LYS A 204 13.59 -1.68 7.93
N ALA A 205 13.06 -0.86 7.02
CA ALA A 205 13.85 0.14 6.30
C ALA A 205 14.51 1.13 7.27
N ALA A 206 13.75 1.66 8.23
CA ALA A 206 14.28 2.56 9.26
C ALA A 206 15.37 1.90 10.11
N LYS A 207 15.20 0.63 10.49
CA LYS A 207 16.22 -0.14 11.23
C LYS A 207 17.51 -0.30 10.40
N GLN A 208 17.40 -0.65 9.13
CA GLN A 208 18.55 -0.81 8.24
C GLN A 208 19.29 0.52 8.03
N LEU A 209 18.58 1.62 7.79
CA LEU A 209 19.19 2.95 7.66
C LEU A 209 19.92 3.37 8.93
N ARG A 210 19.32 3.12 10.11
CA ARG A 210 20.00 3.36 11.40
C ARG A 210 21.24 2.50 11.57
N ALA A 211 21.22 1.24 11.13
CA ALA A 211 22.38 0.36 11.17
C ALA A 211 23.51 0.85 10.25
N VAL A 212 23.18 1.25 9.02
CA VAL A 212 24.15 1.84 8.07
C VAL A 212 24.75 3.11 8.65
N ASN A 213 23.94 4.01 9.21
CA ASN A 213 24.43 5.26 9.80
C ASN A 213 25.35 5.04 11.02
N LYS A 214 25.15 3.96 11.79
CA LYS A 214 26.00 3.61 12.94
C LYS A 214 27.29 2.89 12.55
N THR A 215 27.34 2.31 11.36
CA THR A 215 28.50 1.52 10.92
C THR A 215 29.54 2.47 10.31
N THR A 216 30.75 2.50 10.88
CA THR A 216 31.85 3.30 10.33
C THR A 216 32.18 2.79 8.94
N SER A 217 32.17 3.67 7.94
CA SER A 217 32.52 3.31 6.56
C SER A 217 33.94 2.73 6.53
N PRO A 218 34.18 1.60 5.83
CA PRO A 218 35.53 1.07 5.64
C PRO A 218 36.49 2.11 5.05
N ILE A 219 35.97 3.01 4.20
CA ILE A 219 36.74 4.11 3.58
C ILE A 219 37.14 5.15 4.64
N GLN A 220 36.24 5.47 5.57
CA GLN A 220 36.54 6.40 6.68
C GLN A 220 37.46 5.76 7.71
N ALA A 221 37.28 4.47 8.00
CA ALA A 221 38.14 3.70 8.90
C ALA A 221 39.58 3.58 8.35
N GLN A 222 39.72 3.39 7.03
CA GLN A 222 41.04 3.36 6.37
C GLN A 222 41.67 4.76 6.36
N ALA A 223 40.92 5.80 5.99
CA ALA A 223 41.42 7.19 6.02
C ALA A 223 41.83 7.66 7.42
N GLN A 224 41.14 7.19 8.49
CA GLN A 224 41.55 7.46 9.87
C GLN A 224 42.83 6.70 10.24
N LYS A 225 42.97 5.43 9.85
CA LYS A 225 44.21 4.66 10.06
C LYS A 225 45.40 5.28 9.33
N ASP A 226 45.21 5.72 8.10
CA ASP A 226 46.27 6.34 7.29
C ASP A 226 46.71 7.69 7.90
N ARG A 227 45.78 8.50 8.42
CA ARG A 227 46.11 9.75 9.16
C ARG A 227 46.84 9.50 10.47
N LEU A 228 46.45 8.46 11.22
CA LEU A 228 47.10 8.07 12.47
C LEU A 228 48.49 7.49 12.23
N GLY A 229 48.69 6.74 11.14
CA GLY A 229 50.00 6.22 10.73
C GLY A 229 50.98 7.32 10.30
N GLN A 230 50.50 8.35 9.59
CA GLN A 230 51.33 9.50 9.19
C GLN A 230 51.76 10.36 10.38
N THR A 231 50.88 10.59 11.35
CA THR A 231 51.22 11.34 12.58
C THR A 231 52.20 10.58 13.48
N ALA A 232 52.14 9.24 13.53
CA ALA A 232 53.11 8.42 14.24
C ALA A 232 54.52 8.46 13.59
N GLN A 233 54.60 8.38 12.25
CA GLN A 233 55.87 8.49 11.52
C GLN A 233 56.52 9.88 11.59
N GLU A 234 55.73 10.94 11.78
CA GLU A 234 56.25 12.30 11.91
C GLU A 234 56.82 12.58 13.31
N ALA A 235 56.31 11.88 14.34
CA ALA A 235 56.82 11.96 15.72
C ALA A 235 58.14 11.19 15.94
N GLU A 236 58.44 10.18 15.11
CA GLU A 236 59.69 9.40 15.19
C GLU A 236 60.87 10.00 14.42
N ARG A 237 60.69 11.12 13.73
CA ARG A 237 61.81 11.79 13.03
C ARG A 237 62.74 12.45 14.05
N PRO A 238 64.05 12.11 14.06
CA PRO A 238 64.99 12.69 15.02
C PRO A 238 65.08 14.20 14.82
N ARG A 239 64.83 14.98 15.89
CA ARG A 239 64.98 16.44 15.89
C ARG A 239 66.42 16.78 15.55
N SER A 240 66.67 17.23 14.32
CA SER A 240 67.99 17.69 13.89
C SER A 240 68.40 18.90 14.72
N TYR A 241 69.52 18.76 15.43
CA TYR A 241 70.15 19.81 16.22
C TYR A 241 70.41 21.07 15.37
N ARG A 242 69.96 22.24 15.84
CA ARG A 242 70.16 23.53 15.17
C ARG A 242 71.15 24.36 15.99
N PRO A 243 72.33 24.75 15.45
CA PRO A 243 73.30 25.52 16.22
C PRO A 243 72.85 26.97 16.37
N GLU A 244 73.08 27.55 17.55
CA GLU A 244 72.73 28.93 17.87
C GLU A 244 73.58 29.94 17.07
N ARG A 245 72.94 31.02 16.60
CA ARG A 245 73.62 32.15 15.95
C ARG A 245 73.95 33.23 16.98
N PRO A 246 75.13 33.86 16.92
CA PRO A 246 75.52 34.86 17.91
C PRO A 246 74.77 36.18 17.69
N ALA A 247 74.40 36.81 18.82
CA ALA A 247 73.62 38.04 18.88
C ALA A 247 74.40 39.26 18.34
N LYS A 248 73.83 39.98 17.36
CA LYS A 248 74.31 41.31 16.96
C LYS A 248 73.61 42.39 17.79
N ARG A 249 74.45 43.26 18.39
CA ARG A 249 74.09 44.40 19.25
C ARG A 249 73.28 45.48 18.51
N ARG A 250 72.37 46.09 19.27
CA ARG A 250 71.55 47.27 18.93
C ARG A 250 72.38 48.56 18.89
N SER A 251 72.19 49.36 17.84
CA SER A 251 72.18 50.83 17.76
C SER A 251 71.86 51.16 16.28
N ASP A 252 71.02 52.11 15.84
CA ASP A 252 70.63 53.44 16.31
C ASP A 252 69.26 53.83 15.70
N ARG A 253 68.35 54.39 16.52
CA ARG A 253 67.79 55.75 16.46
C ARG A 253 67.10 56.14 15.13
N ARG A 254 65.76 56.26 15.15
CA ARG A 254 64.98 57.51 15.40
C ARG A 254 65.11 58.55 14.27
N ALA A 255 64.17 58.48 13.33
CA ALA A 255 63.58 59.51 12.47
C ALA A 255 62.55 58.72 11.63
N ASP A 256 61.26 58.99 11.50
CA ASP A 256 60.51 60.22 11.57
C ASP A 256 59.09 59.94 12.09
N VAL A 257 58.69 60.68 13.12
CA VAL A 257 57.30 60.95 13.46
C VAL A 257 57.08 62.40 13.06
N GLN A 258 56.41 62.67 11.94
CA GLN A 258 55.63 63.89 11.65
C GLN A 258 55.37 64.02 10.15
N ALA A 259 54.27 63.44 9.66
CA ALA A 259 53.52 64.01 8.55
C ALA A 259 52.12 63.37 8.50
N GLN A 260 51.10 64.23 8.49
CA GLN A 260 49.76 63.95 7.98
C GLN A 260 48.80 63.17 8.90
N ARG A 261 48.54 63.76 10.08
CA ARG A 261 47.17 63.85 10.63
C ARG A 261 46.62 65.24 10.28
N ALA A 262 45.97 65.36 9.13
CA ALA A 262 45.06 66.46 8.81
C ALA A 262 44.21 66.06 7.60
N ASP A 263 43.10 65.36 7.82
CA ASP A 263 41.81 65.96 7.56
C ASP A 263 40.69 65.17 8.24
N ARG A 264 39.86 65.88 9.00
CA ARG A 264 38.67 65.36 9.70
C ARG A 264 37.48 66.03 8.99
N ARG A 265 36.49 65.26 8.56
CA ARG A 265 35.17 65.18 9.23
C ARG A 265 34.13 64.35 8.44
N PRO A 266 33.18 63.73 9.14
CA PRO A 266 32.07 62.95 8.59
C PRO A 266 30.87 63.84 8.26
N ARG A 267 30.03 63.45 7.29
CA ARG A 267 28.71 64.06 7.06
C ARG A 267 27.58 63.16 7.57
N HIS A 268 26.67 63.85 8.25
CA HIS A 268 25.55 63.38 9.07
C HIS A 268 24.27 63.11 8.24
N ARG A 269 23.40 62.28 8.81
CA ARG A 269 21.95 62.11 8.58
C ARG A 269 21.15 63.42 8.46
N GLN A 270 20.03 63.37 7.73
CA GLN A 270 18.64 63.76 8.10
C GLN A 270 17.72 63.50 6.88
N ASP A 271 16.70 62.64 6.99
CA ASP A 271 15.31 62.90 7.43
C ASP A 271 14.54 63.91 6.56
N HIS A 272 13.47 63.45 5.89
CA HIS A 272 12.28 64.26 5.60
C HIS A 272 11.01 63.39 5.53
N HIS A 273 10.01 63.86 6.27
CA HIS A 273 8.65 63.37 6.46
C HIS A 273 7.65 63.99 5.46
N ALA A 274 6.47 63.35 5.35
CA ALA A 274 5.13 63.90 5.04
C ALA A 274 4.82 64.18 3.54
N GLN A 275 3.61 64.04 2.98
CA GLN A 275 2.27 63.59 3.41
C GLN A 275 1.35 63.51 2.15
N ASP A 276 0.18 62.88 2.32
CA ASP A 276 -1.12 63.11 1.64
C ASP A 276 -1.47 62.47 0.28
N GLY A 277 -2.68 61.87 0.26
CA GLY A 277 -3.59 62.02 -0.88
C GLY A 277 -4.40 60.79 -1.33
N ALA A 278 -5.47 60.45 -0.60
CA ALA A 278 -6.81 60.08 -1.07
C ALA A 278 -7.06 59.10 -2.26
N GLY A 279 -7.97 58.14 -2.02
CA GLY A 279 -9.09 57.90 -2.94
C GLY A 279 -9.38 56.46 -3.37
N GLY A 280 -10.61 56.01 -3.09
CA GLY A 280 -11.35 55.17 -4.06
C GLY A 280 -11.71 53.74 -3.63
N ALA A 281 -12.87 53.62 -2.99
CA ALA A 281 -13.58 52.36 -2.76
C ALA A 281 -14.07 51.70 -4.07
N GLY A 282 -14.20 50.37 -4.06
CA GLY A 282 -14.84 49.63 -5.16
C GLY A 282 -14.97 48.13 -4.92
N ARG A 283 -15.84 47.73 -3.97
CA ARG A 283 -16.44 46.38 -3.90
C ARG A 283 -17.22 46.12 -5.22
N ARG A 284 -17.42 44.91 -5.75
CA ARG A 284 -18.22 43.81 -5.17
C ARG A 284 -18.18 42.62 -6.15
N ARG A 285 -18.09 41.40 -5.60
CA ARG A 285 -18.67 40.19 -6.19
C ARG A 285 -20.17 40.18 -5.91
N VAL A 286 -20.96 39.74 -6.89
CA VAL A 286 -21.89 38.59 -6.78
C VAL A 286 -21.87 37.91 -8.14
#